data_AF-A0A0E3PTX0-F1
#
_entry.id   AF-A0A0E3PTX0-F1
#
_cell.length_a   1.000
_cell.length_b   1.000
_cell.length_c   1.000
_cell.angle_alpha   90.00
_cell.angle_beta   90.00
_cell.angle_gamma   90.00
#
_symmetry.space_group_name_H-M   'P 1'
#
loop_
_entity.id
_entity.type
_entity.pdbx_description
1 polymer ?
#
loop_
_entity_poly.entity_id
_entity_poly.type
_entity_poly.pdbx_seq_one_letter_code
_entity_poly.pdbx_strand_id
1 'polypeptide(L)' 'MEEAKEAIRNQVKKKTQTPTMKWVFFLFRRITELVIEIDGKRIKKVLNLDEETIKVLKLMGEKYEKYYA' A
#
# COMPACT_ATOMS: atom_id res chain seq x y z
N MET A 1 6.90 -23.41 -11.20
CA MET A 1 7.69 -22.17 -11.05
C MET A 1 7.51 -21.73 -9.61
N GLU A 2 8.57 -21.55 -8.84
CA GLU A 2 8.43 -20.92 -7.52
C GLU A 2 7.87 -19.52 -7.76
N GLU A 3 6.65 -19.26 -7.30
CA GLU A 3 6.20 -17.88 -7.10
C GLU A 3 7.23 -17.24 -6.18
N ALA A 4 7.96 -16.23 -6.68
CA ALA A 4 8.82 -15.42 -5.84
C ALA A 4 7.92 -14.79 -4.78
N LYS A 5 7.83 -15.41 -3.60
CA LYS A 5 7.02 -14.94 -2.49
C LYS A 5 7.59 -13.61 -2.04
N GLU A 6 7.05 -12.54 -2.60
CA GLU A 6 7.53 -11.19 -2.36
C GLU A 6 7.40 -10.89 -0.87
N ALA A 7 8.55 -10.73 -0.21
CA ALA A 7 8.62 -10.57 1.24
C ALA A 7 8.60 -9.08 1.59
N ILE A 8 7.67 -8.68 2.47
CA ILE A 8 7.62 -7.33 3.03
C ILE A 8 8.45 -7.25 4.31
N ARG A 9 8.82 -6.04 4.73
CA ARG A 9 9.49 -5.80 6.00
C ARG A 9 8.45 -5.79 7.12
N ASN A 10 8.75 -6.46 8.23
CA ASN A 10 7.96 -6.43 9.45
C ASN A 10 8.27 -5.19 10.32
N GLN A 11 7.64 -5.13 11.50
CA GLN A 11 7.82 -4.04 12.48
C GLN A 11 9.27 -3.80 12.94
N VAL A 12 10.16 -4.80 12.84
CA VAL A 12 11.59 -4.68 13.16
C VAL A 12 12.46 -4.63 11.89
N LYS A 13 11.87 -4.27 10.75
CA LYS A 13 12.51 -4.13 9.44
C LYS A 13 13.09 -5.42 8.84
N LYS A 14 12.74 -6.59 9.38
CA LYS A 14 13.14 -7.89 8.83
C LYS A 14 12.16 -8.33 7.74
N LYS A 15 12.68 -8.93 6.67
CA LYS A 15 11.84 -9.53 5.62
C LYS A 15 10.97 -10.66 6.21
N THR A 16 9.70 -10.68 5.85
CA THR A 16 8.73 -11.72 6.21
C THR A 16 7.79 -11.98 5.04
N GLN A 17 7.42 -13.24 4.84
CA GLN A 17 6.40 -13.66 3.88
C GLN A 17 5.04 -13.87 4.55
N THR A 18 4.97 -13.77 5.87
CA THR A 18 3.76 -14.01 6.67
C THR A 18 3.55 -12.82 7.62
N PRO A 19 3.31 -11.62 7.08
CA PRO A 19 3.04 -10.47 7.92
C PRO A 19 1.74 -10.68 8.70
N THR A 20 1.68 -10.12 9.91
CA THR A 20 0.43 -10.13 10.67
C THR A 20 -0.56 -9.15 10.03
N MET A 21 -1.86 -9.45 10.11
CA MET A 21 -2.90 -8.51 9.67
C MET A 21 -2.75 -7.14 10.35
N LYS A 22 -2.43 -7.12 11.65
CA LYS A 22 -2.15 -5.88 12.40
C LYS A 22 -1.04 -5.05 11.75
N TRP A 23 0.03 -5.69 11.28
CA TRP A 23 1.12 -5.00 10.61
C TRP A 23 0.70 -4.47 9.24
N VAL A 24 -0.05 -5.24 8.46
CA VAL A 24 -0.64 -4.79 7.20
C VAL A 24 -1.48 -3.54 7.41
N PHE A 25 -2.41 -3.53 8.37
CA PHE A 25 -3.20 -2.34 8.70
C PHE A 25 -2.35 -1.14 9.10
N PHE A 26 -1.24 -1.35 9.81
CA PHE A 26 -0.34 -0.27 10.17
C PHE A 26 0.34 0.38 8.95
N LEU A 27 0.72 -0.41 7.95
CA LEU A 27 1.27 0.11 6.69
C LEU A 27 0.25 1.00 5.97
N PHE A 28 -1.00 0.51 5.83
CA PHE A 28 -2.08 1.23 5.16
C PHE A 28 -2.50 2.51 5.89
N ARG A 29 -2.39 2.57 7.23
CA ARG A 29 -2.73 3.76 8.02
C ARG A 29 -1.91 5.01 7.62
N ARG A 30 -0.73 4.82 7.03
CA ARG A 30 0.14 5.93 6.61
C ARG A 30 -0.33 6.56 5.29
N ILE A 31 -1.07 5.82 4.48
CA ILE A 31 -1.61 6.31 3.21
C ILE A 31 -2.63 7.39 3.50
N THR A 32 -2.56 8.50 2.77
CA THR A 32 -3.49 9.64 2.95
C THR A 32 -4.03 10.04 1.59
N GLU A 33 -5.37 10.10 1.45
CA GLU A 33 -6.00 10.72 0.28
C GLU A 33 -6.07 12.24 0.50
N LEU A 34 -5.44 12.99 -0.40
CA LEU A 34 -5.56 14.44 -0.48
C LEU A 34 -6.52 14.79 -1.62
N VAL A 35 -7.55 15.56 -1.29
CA VAL A 35 -8.48 16.12 -2.28
C VAL A 35 -8.27 17.63 -2.31
N ILE A 36 -7.88 18.16 -3.46
CA ILE A 36 -7.67 19.59 -3.69
C ILE A 36 -8.71 20.07 -4.71
N GLU A 37 -9.39 21.16 -4.41
CA GLU A 37 -10.30 21.81 -5.36
C GLU A 37 -9.63 23.08 -5.90
N ILE A 38 -9.41 23.16 -7.21
CA ILE A 38 -8.79 24.30 -7.90
C ILE A 38 -9.67 24.65 -9.09
N ASP A 39 -10.13 25.91 -9.16
CA ASP A 39 -10.99 26.41 -10.24
C ASP A 39 -12.20 25.49 -10.55
N GLY A 40 -12.84 24.97 -9.51
CA GLY A 40 -13.98 24.05 -9.62
C GLY A 40 -13.62 22.62 -10.05
N LYS A 41 -12.33 22.30 -10.27
CA LYS A 41 -11.84 20.95 -10.55
C LYS A 41 -11.34 20.29 -9.27
N ARG A 42 -11.82 19.08 -9.00
CA ARG A 42 -11.30 18.24 -7.90
C ARG A 42 -10.15 17.36 -8.40
N ILE A 43 -8.99 17.55 -7.78
CA ILE A 43 -7.80 16.74 -7.98
C ILE A 43 -7.64 15.85 -6.75
N LYS A 44 -7.61 14.53 -6.98
CA LYS A 44 -7.30 13.54 -5.95
C LYS A 44 -5.84 13.15 -6.06
N LYS A 45 -5.17 13.03 -4.92
CA LYS A 45 -3.79 12.55 -4.84
C LYS A 45 -3.64 11.64 -3.64
N VAL A 46 -3.16 10.42 -3.88
CA VAL A 46 -2.78 9.51 -2.80
C VAL A 46 -1.35 9.82 -2.38
N LEU A 47 -1.15 10.09 -1.09
CA LEU A 47 0.13 10.38 -0.47
C LEU A 47 0.61 9.19 0.35
N ASN A 48 1.92 9.12 0.56
CA ASN A 48 2.60 8.08 1.36
C ASN A 48 2.39 6.65 0.85
N LEU A 49 2.15 6.49 -0.45
CA LEU A 49 2.23 5.19 -1.12
C LEU A 49 3.72 4.84 -1.33
N ASP A 50 4.31 4.13 -0.36
CA ASP A 50 5.71 3.71 -0.43
C ASP A 50 5.87 2.31 -1.03
N GLU A 51 7.12 1.91 -1.32
CA GLU A 51 7.44 0.63 -1.96
C GLU A 51 6.88 -0.58 -1.19
N GLU A 52 6.88 -0.54 0.15
CA GLU A 52 6.36 -1.62 0.97
C GLU A 52 4.84 -1.72 0.84
N THR A 53 4.16 -0.59 0.83
CA THR A 53 2.71 -0.52 0.66
C THR A 53 2.28 -0.98 -0.73
N ILE A 54 3.05 -0.63 -1.77
CA ILE A 54 2.85 -1.10 -3.15
C ILE A 54 3.00 -2.63 -3.24
N LYS A 55 3.99 -3.22 -2.56
CA LYS A 55 4.15 -4.68 -2.52
C LYS A 55 2.96 -5.37 -1.89
N VAL A 56 2.45 -4.82 -0.79
CA VAL A 56 1.24 -5.39 -0.15
C VAL A 56 0.04 -5.28 -1.09
N LEU A 57 -0.14 -4.16 -1.79
CA LEU A 57 -1.20 -3.99 -2.77
C LEU A 57 -1.14 -5.02 -3.91
N LYS A 58 0.06 -5.26 -4.46
CA LYS A 58 0.29 -6.30 -5.47
C LYS A 58 -0.05 -7.70 -4.97
N LEU A 59 0.31 -8.01 -3.73
CA LEU A 59 -0.02 -9.28 -3.08
C LEU A 59 -1.52 -9.45 -2.82
N MET A 60 -2.25 -8.36 -2.60
CA MET A 60 -3.72 -8.38 -2.46
C MET A 60 -4.41 -8.55 -3.82
N GLY A 61 -3.77 -8.11 -4.90
CA GLY A 61 -4.21 -8.26 -6.28
C GLY A 61 -4.82 -6.99 -6.88
N GLU A 62 -4.88 -6.96 -8.21
CA GLU A 62 -5.24 -5.78 -9.02
C GLU A 62 -6.57 -5.12 -8.64
N LYS A 63 -7.52 -5.89 -8.11
CA LYS A 63 -8.82 -5.35 -7.65
C LYS A 63 -8.62 -4.27 -6.58
N TYR A 64 -7.62 -4.43 -5.72
CA TYR A 64 -7.37 -3.53 -4.60
C TYR A 64 -6.46 -2.36 -4.96
N GLU A 65 -5.59 -2.52 -5.96
CA GLU A 65 -4.74 -1.44 -6.47
C GLU A 65 -5.56 -0.24 -6.96
N LYS A 66 -6.72 -0.49 -7.57
CA LYS A 66 -7.63 0.54 -8.12
C LYS A 66 -8.14 1.55 -7.10
N TYR A 67 -8.13 1.23 -5.81
CA TYR A 67 -8.55 2.17 -4.76
C TYR A 67 -7.48 3.22 -4.43
N TYR A 68 -6.24 3.01 -4.89
CA TYR A 68 -5.09 3.85 -4.55
C TYR A 68 -4.41 4.46 -5.79
N ALA A 69 -5.02 4.29 -6.97
CA ALA A 69 -4.56 4.81 -8.26
C ALA A 69 -5.13 6.21 -8.56
#